data_AF-F4JHF7-F1
#
_entry.id   AF-F4JHF7-F1
#
_cell.length_a   1.000
_cell.length_b   1.000
_cell.length_c   1.000
_cell.angle_alpha   90.00
_cell.angle_beta   90.00
_cell.angle_gamma   90.00
#
_symmetry.space_group_name_H-M   'P 1'
#
loop_
_entity.id
_entity.type
_entity.pdbx_description
1 polymer ?
#
loop_
_entity_poly.entity_id
_entity_poly.type
_entity_poly.pdbx_seq_one_letter_code
_entity_poly.pdbx_strand_id
1 'polypeptide(L)'
;MEELSQILKNNRTDDLTWFCSLSESELDLLISLKKLVIRRAKVSGLEDLVADKFDLKMLRSLGLVLMEYVRKRVEDDTSLAPSVVQELSLLDSCNLLKTHVDDTVDIEEILTDICNKNWATKGTRVKIRRRFSKQPGNFHGNRGMTNIVSTVE
;
A
#
# COMPACT_ATOMS: atom_id res chain seq x y z
N MET A 1 10.20 17.33 -2.53
CA MET A 1 10.20 17.67 -1.08
C MET A 1 9.27 18.83 -0.81
N GLU A 2 9.44 19.96 -1.51
CA GLU A 2 8.57 21.14 -1.33
C GLU A 2 7.07 20.83 -1.56
N GLU A 3 6.74 19.95 -2.51
CA GLU A 3 5.35 19.52 -2.71
C GLU A 3 4.80 18.71 -1.53
N LEU A 4 5.59 17.80 -0.95
CA LEU A 4 5.15 17.01 0.20
C LEU A 4 5.00 17.87 1.45
N SER A 5 5.95 18.80 1.68
CA SER A 5 5.85 19.74 2.80
C SER A 5 4.62 20.63 2.67
N GLN A 6 4.28 21.08 1.45
CA GLN A 6 3.05 21.82 1.18
C GLN A 6 1.80 20.97 1.40
N ILE A 7 1.77 19.73 0.90
CA ILE A 7 0.64 18.82 1.11
C ILE A 7 0.41 18.58 2.60
N LEU A 8 1.46 18.30 3.38
CA LEU A 8 1.34 18.11 4.83
C LEU A 8 0.84 19.39 5.52
N LYS A 9 1.41 20.55 5.20
CA LYS A 9 0.99 21.85 5.76
C LYS A 9 -0.46 22.24 5.42
N ASN A 10 -1.00 21.73 4.32
CA ASN A 10 -2.40 21.95 3.93
C ASN A 10 -3.40 21.09 4.70
N ASN A 11 -2.93 20.09 5.45
CA ASN A 11 -3.77 19.22 6.29
C ASN A 11 -3.73 19.68 7.75
N ARG A 12 -4.80 19.39 8.49
CA ARG A 12 -4.82 19.62 9.95
C ARG A 12 -3.84 18.68 10.63
N THR A 13 -3.12 19.19 11.62
CA THR A 13 -2.17 18.41 12.45
C THR A 13 -2.85 17.21 13.10
N ASP A 14 -4.11 17.36 13.51
CA ASP A 14 -4.88 16.27 14.15
C ASP A 14 -5.18 15.14 13.17
N ASP A 15 -5.48 15.47 11.91
CA ASP A 15 -5.75 14.48 10.87
C ASP A 15 -4.45 13.78 10.44
N LEU A 16 -3.34 14.50 10.40
CA LEU A 16 -2.01 13.92 10.18
C LEU A 16 -1.62 12.98 11.31
N THR A 17 -1.81 13.39 12.56
CA THR A 17 -1.45 12.57 13.70
C THR A 17 -2.33 11.33 13.78
N TRP A 18 -3.63 11.47 13.54
CA TRP A 18 -4.53 10.34 13.37
C TRP A 18 -4.02 9.39 12.27
N PHE A 19 -3.68 9.91 11.10
CA PHE A 19 -3.20 9.10 9.97
C PHE A 19 -1.91 8.35 10.28
N CYS A 20 -0.96 8.99 10.97
CA CYS A 20 0.28 8.38 11.42
C CYS A 20 0.07 7.33 12.53
N SER A 21 -1.01 7.43 13.30
CA SER A 21 -1.36 6.44 14.34
C SER A 21 -1.94 5.14 13.79
N LEU A 22 -2.34 5.13 12.51
CA LEU A 22 -2.96 3.96 11.88
C LEU A 22 -1.93 2.85 11.66
N SER A 23 -2.37 1.62 11.92
CA SER A 23 -1.65 0.41 11.56
C SER A 23 -1.69 0.16 10.03
N GLU A 24 -0.80 -0.71 9.56
CA GLU A 24 -0.70 -1.06 8.13
C GLU A 24 -2.02 -1.63 7.57
N SER A 25 -2.71 -2.48 8.33
CA SER A 25 -4.00 -3.05 7.91
C SER A 25 -5.12 -2.00 7.84
N GLU A 26 -5.13 -1.03 8.76
CA GLU A 26 -6.08 0.09 8.74
C GLU A 26 -5.83 1.00 7.53
N LEU A 27 -4.57 1.29 7.22
CA LEU A 27 -4.18 2.02 6.02
C LEU A 27 -4.56 1.27 4.74
N ASP A 28 -4.29 -0.03 4.68
CA ASP A 28 -4.65 -0.88 3.53
C ASP A 28 -6.16 -0.93 3.29
N LEU A 29 -6.96 -0.94 4.36
CA LEU A 29 -8.40 -0.84 4.26
C LEU A 29 -8.83 0.50 3.65
N LEU A 30 -8.31 1.62 4.15
CA LEU A 30 -8.62 2.96 3.64
C LEU A 30 -8.20 3.12 2.17
N ILE A 31 -7.03 2.61 1.80
CA ILE A 31 -6.54 2.59 0.41
C ILE A 31 -7.46 1.73 -0.47
N SER A 32 -7.88 0.56 0.03
CA SER A 32 -8.80 -0.33 -0.68
C SER A 32 -10.17 0.31 -0.87
N LEU A 33 -10.68 1.03 0.13
CA LEU A 33 -11.92 1.78 0.05
C LEU A 33 -11.83 2.89 -1.01
N LYS A 34 -10.77 3.70 -0.97
CA LYS A 34 -10.52 4.75 -1.99
C LYS A 34 -10.49 4.14 -3.39
N LYS A 35 -9.74 3.05 -3.60
CA LYS A 35 -9.68 2.33 -4.88
C LYS A 35 -11.05 1.82 -5.31
N LEU A 36 -11.84 1.28 -4.40
CA LEU A 36 -13.18 0.77 -4.68
C LEU A 36 -14.12 1.88 -5.15
N VAL A 37 -14.13 3.02 -4.46
CA VAL A 37 -14.99 4.15 -4.80
C VAL A 37 -14.61 4.74 -6.16
N ILE A 38 -13.31 4.89 -6.45
CA ILE A 38 -12.84 5.35 -7.77
C ILE A 38 -13.26 4.37 -8.88
N ARG A 39 -13.06 3.06 -8.66
CA ARG A 39 -13.49 2.04 -9.63
C ARG A 39 -14.99 2.09 -9.86
N ARG A 40 -15.80 2.28 -8.81
CA ARG A 40 -17.26 2.39 -8.95
C ARG A 40 -17.65 3.67 -9.71
N ALA A 41 -17.03 4.79 -9.40
CA ALA A 41 -17.25 6.06 -10.10
C ALA A 41 -16.95 5.94 -11.60
N LYS A 42 -15.85 5.26 -11.95
CA LYS A 42 -15.49 4.97 -13.34
C LYS A 42 -16.55 4.13 -14.07
N VAL A 43 -17.05 3.08 -13.43
CA VAL A 43 -18.14 2.26 -14.01
C VAL A 43 -19.41 3.07 -14.23
N SER A 44 -19.69 4.03 -13.36
CA SER A 44 -20.84 4.94 -13.48
C SER A 44 -20.61 6.12 -14.42
N GLY A 45 -19.42 6.29 -15.01
CA GLY A 45 -19.09 7.43 -15.87
C GLY A 45 -18.93 8.76 -15.11
N LEU A 46 -18.62 8.71 -13.81
CA LEU A 46 -18.50 9.88 -12.91
C LEU A 46 -17.10 9.98 -12.28
N GLU A 47 -16.06 9.48 -12.95
CA GLU A 47 -14.68 9.41 -12.43
C GLU A 47 -14.15 10.78 -11.96
N ASP A 48 -14.39 11.82 -12.77
CA ASP A 48 -13.91 13.20 -12.53
C ASP A 48 -14.50 13.82 -11.25
N LEU A 49 -15.69 13.38 -10.83
CA LEU A 49 -16.34 13.93 -9.63
C LEU A 49 -15.69 13.45 -8.34
N VAL A 50 -14.97 12.33 -8.39
CA VAL A 50 -14.51 11.59 -7.21
C VAL A 50 -13.00 11.63 -7.04
N ALA A 51 -12.24 11.72 -8.15
CA ALA A 51 -10.78 11.62 -8.16
C ALA A 51 -10.10 12.55 -7.12
N ASP A 52 -10.53 13.81 -7.07
CA ASP A 52 -9.89 14.85 -6.24
C ASP A 52 -10.61 15.10 -4.90
N LYS A 53 -11.55 14.23 -4.50
CA LYS A 53 -12.38 14.45 -3.30
C LYS A 53 -11.84 13.80 -2.04
N PHE A 54 -10.90 12.87 -2.15
CA PHE A 54 -10.36 12.16 -0.98
C PHE A 54 -9.24 12.96 -0.31
N ASP A 55 -9.63 13.95 0.49
CA ASP A 55 -8.76 14.57 1.49
C ASP A 55 -8.65 13.69 2.76
N LEU A 56 -7.70 14.04 3.62
CA LEU A 56 -7.43 13.26 4.83
C LEU A 56 -8.62 13.28 5.80
N LYS A 57 -9.33 14.40 5.86
CA LYS A 57 -10.53 14.59 6.67
C LYS A 57 -11.68 13.68 6.24
N MET A 58 -11.91 13.55 4.93
CA MET A 58 -12.90 12.66 4.35
C MET A 58 -12.50 11.22 4.59
N LEU A 59 -11.22 10.89 4.46
CA LEU A 59 -10.72 9.55 4.74
C LEU A 59 -10.96 9.14 6.20
N ARG A 60 -10.68 10.07 7.14
CA ARG A 60 -10.99 9.91 8.56
C ARG A 60 -12.47 9.70 8.82
N SER A 61 -13.30 10.53 8.21
CA SER A 61 -14.76 10.45 8.35
C SER A 61 -15.32 9.13 7.81
N LEU A 62 -14.83 8.67 6.65
CA LEU A 62 -15.23 7.41 6.04
C LEU A 62 -14.79 6.21 6.88
N GLY A 63 -13.56 6.23 7.41
CA GLY A 63 -13.07 5.19 8.31
C GLY A 63 -13.95 5.04 9.54
N LEU A 64 -14.28 6.16 10.18
CA LEU A 64 -15.17 6.19 11.35
C LEU A 64 -16.56 5.65 11.01
N VAL A 65 -17.22 6.18 9.97
CA VAL A 65 -18.57 5.76 9.57
C VAL A 65 -18.61 4.28 9.21
N LEU A 66 -17.61 3.79 8.49
CA LEU A 66 -17.55 2.38 8.11
C LEU A 66 -17.40 1.47 9.33
N MET A 67 -16.51 1.83 10.27
CA MET A 67 -16.28 1.01 11.46
C MET A 67 -17.45 1.05 12.42
N GLU A 68 -18.09 2.20 12.58
CA GLU A 68 -19.36 2.35 13.33
C GLU A 68 -20.47 1.47 12.73
N TYR A 69 -20.58 1.45 11.41
CA TYR A 69 -21.55 0.60 10.71
C TYR A 69 -21.26 -0.89 10.94
N VAL A 70 -20.00 -1.31 10.80
CA VAL A 70 -19.61 -2.70 11.04
C VAL A 70 -19.88 -3.11 12.48
N ARG A 71 -19.50 -2.28 13.45
CA ARG A 71 -19.73 -2.54 14.88
C ARG A 71 -21.21 -2.74 15.17
N LYS A 72 -22.05 -1.79 14.73
CA LYS A 72 -23.50 -1.88 14.91
C LYS A 72 -24.12 -3.10 14.23
N ARG A 73 -23.65 -3.43 13.02
CA ARG A 73 -24.16 -4.60 12.27
C ARG A 73 -23.90 -5.90 13.02
N VAL A 74 -22.74 -6.03 13.65
CA VAL A 74 -22.38 -7.20 14.44
C VAL A 74 -23.14 -7.24 15.77
N GLU A 75 -23.41 -6.10 16.40
CA GLU A 75 -24.26 -6.01 17.61
C GLU A 75 -25.72 -6.42 17.32
N ASP A 76 -26.29 -5.99 16.18
CA ASP A 76 -27.68 -6.26 15.80
C ASP A 76 -27.90 -7.74 15.40
N ASP A 77 -26.89 -8.41 14.86
CA ASP A 77 -27.00 -9.78 14.36
C ASP A 77 -26.88 -10.81 15.52
N THR A 78 -28.01 -11.06 16.21
CA THR A 78 -28.12 -12.04 17.32
C THR A 78 -27.73 -13.48 16.94
N SER A 79 -27.69 -13.80 15.65
CA SER A 79 -27.31 -15.13 15.14
C SER A 79 -25.79 -15.38 15.12
N LEU A 80 -24.98 -14.37 15.37
CA LEU A 80 -23.53 -14.51 15.28
C LEU A 80 -22.99 -15.40 16.41
N ALA A 81 -22.01 -16.22 16.07
CA ALA A 81 -21.36 -17.08 17.03
C ALA A 81 -20.69 -16.22 18.13
N PRO A 82 -20.59 -16.72 19.39
CA PRO A 82 -19.90 -16.00 20.46
C PRO A 82 -18.46 -15.60 20.12
N SER A 83 -17.81 -16.30 19.18
CA SER A 83 -16.50 -15.92 18.64
C SER A 83 -16.51 -14.55 17.95
N VAL A 84 -17.58 -14.21 17.23
CA VAL A 84 -17.71 -12.91 16.55
C VAL A 84 -17.96 -11.79 17.57
N VAL A 85 -18.67 -12.09 18.66
CA VAL A 85 -18.80 -11.15 19.79
C VAL A 85 -17.43 -10.88 20.44
N GLN A 86 -16.55 -11.87 20.49
CA GLN A 86 -15.17 -11.63 20.92
C GLN A 86 -14.40 -10.76 19.92
N GLU A 87 -14.62 -10.93 18.61
CA GLU A 87 -14.03 -10.07 17.58
C GLU A 87 -14.51 -8.61 17.67
N LEU A 88 -15.71 -8.33 18.22
CA LEU A 88 -16.14 -6.95 18.51
C LEU A 88 -15.15 -6.22 19.41
N SER A 89 -14.60 -6.90 20.43
CA SER A 89 -13.62 -6.29 21.33
C SER A 89 -12.32 -5.89 20.62
N LEU A 90 -12.03 -6.50 19.45
CA LEU A 90 -10.91 -6.08 18.61
C LEU A 90 -11.22 -4.75 17.89
N LEU A 91 -12.48 -4.47 17.57
CA LEU A 91 -12.87 -3.19 16.98
C LEU A 91 -12.61 -2.05 17.95
N ASP A 92 -12.77 -2.25 19.26
CA ASP A 92 -12.48 -1.21 20.27
C ASP A 92 -11.00 -0.76 20.25
N SER A 93 -10.10 -1.62 19.77
CA SER A 93 -8.68 -1.29 19.59
C SER A 93 -8.35 -0.59 18.27
N CYS A 94 -9.32 -0.48 17.35
CA CYS A 94 -9.12 0.09 16.02
C CYS A 94 -9.00 1.62 16.08
N ASN A 95 -7.90 2.16 15.56
CA ASN A 95 -7.62 3.58 15.51
C ASN A 95 -8.59 4.36 14.60
N LEU A 96 -9.28 3.67 13.69
CA LEU A 96 -10.31 4.29 12.84
C LEU A 96 -11.53 4.75 13.64
N LEU A 97 -11.78 4.16 14.81
CA LEU A 97 -12.86 4.57 15.73
C LEU A 97 -12.43 5.68 16.70
N LYS A 98 -11.15 6.04 16.76
CA LYS A 98 -10.66 7.09 17.66
C LYS A 98 -11.11 8.47 17.17
N THR A 99 -11.88 9.15 18.02
CA THR A 99 -12.35 10.53 17.76
C THR A 99 -11.34 11.59 18.20
N HIS A 100 -10.55 11.30 19.23
CA HIS A 100 -9.51 12.17 19.75
C HIS A 100 -8.11 11.60 19.45
N VAL A 101 -7.15 12.49 19.26
CA VAL A 101 -5.74 12.13 19.09
C VAL A 101 -4.97 12.88 20.17
N ASP A 102 -4.34 12.12 21.08
CA ASP A 102 -3.69 12.71 22.27
C ASP A 102 -2.26 13.19 21.97
N ASP A 103 -1.62 12.58 20.98
CA ASP A 103 -0.26 12.93 20.58
C ASP A 103 -0.31 13.99 19.47
N THR A 104 0.62 14.94 19.50
CA THR A 104 0.85 15.87 18.39
C THR A 104 2.06 15.39 17.60
N VAL A 105 1.89 15.11 16.31
CA VAL A 105 3.02 14.77 15.44
C VAL A 105 3.71 16.01 14.91
N ASP A 106 5.05 15.98 14.88
CA ASP A 106 5.86 17.00 14.22
C ASP A 106 5.93 16.73 12.70
N ILE A 107 5.54 17.73 11.91
CA ILE A 107 5.57 17.66 10.45
C ILE A 107 7.01 17.47 9.95
N GLU A 108 8.00 18.07 10.61
CA GLU A 108 9.41 17.90 10.23
C GLU A 108 9.85 16.45 10.43
N GLU A 109 9.44 15.83 11.53
CA GLU A 109 9.73 14.42 11.84
C GLU A 109 9.18 13.47 10.76
N ILE A 110 7.91 13.65 10.35
CA ILE A 110 7.30 12.88 9.25
C ILE A 110 8.13 13.01 7.97
N LEU A 111 8.56 14.25 7.63
CA LEU A 111 9.33 14.49 6.42
C LEU A 111 10.70 13.79 6.46
N THR A 112 11.38 13.81 7.62
CA THR A 112 12.63 13.07 7.81
C THR A 112 12.44 11.57 7.68
N ASP A 113 11.37 11.00 8.25
CA ASP A 113 11.08 9.57 8.17
C ASP A 113 10.81 9.11 6.74
N ILE A 114 10.04 9.89 5.98
CA ILE A 114 9.80 9.64 4.55
C ILE A 114 11.12 9.69 3.77
N CYS A 115 11.97 10.67 4.04
CA CYS A 115 13.29 10.77 3.41
C CYS A 115 14.19 9.59 3.76
N ASN A 116 14.16 9.14 5.02
CA ASN A 116 15.06 8.10 5.52
C ASN A 116 14.82 6.75 4.82
N LYS A 117 13.55 6.40 4.58
CA LYS A 117 13.19 5.14 3.91
C LYS A 117 13.64 5.07 2.45
N ASN A 118 13.80 6.22 1.77
CA ASN A 118 14.14 6.26 0.35
C ASN A 118 15.64 6.05 0.05
N TRP A 119 16.56 6.22 1.03
CA TRP A 119 17.98 5.98 0.79
C TRP A 119 18.45 4.59 1.24
N ALA A 120 17.79 3.96 2.21
CA ALA A 120 18.16 2.62 2.68
C ALA A 120 17.95 1.52 1.60
N THR A 121 16.99 1.70 0.69
CA THR A 121 16.68 0.71 -0.36
C THR A 121 17.68 0.67 -1.52
N LYS A 122 18.71 1.54 -1.55
CA LYS A 122 19.77 1.49 -2.57
C LYS A 122 21.00 0.64 -2.19
N GLY A 123 21.03 0.06 -0.98
CA GLY A 123 22.22 -0.60 -0.43
C GLY A 123 22.47 -2.06 -0.83
N THR A 124 21.44 -2.87 -1.11
CA THR A 124 21.59 -4.32 -1.30
C THR A 124 21.69 -4.71 -2.77
N ARG A 125 22.76 -4.26 -3.44
CA ARG A 125 23.20 -4.91 -4.69
C ARG A 125 23.88 -6.22 -4.33
N VAL A 126 23.09 -7.28 -4.14
CA VAL A 126 23.59 -8.65 -3.98
C VAL A 126 24.48 -8.97 -5.18
N LYS A 127 25.80 -9.01 -4.95
CA LYS A 127 26.79 -9.46 -5.92
C LYS A 127 26.58 -10.95 -6.16
N ILE A 128 25.69 -11.30 -7.10
CA ILE A 128 25.58 -12.65 -7.62
C ILE A 128 26.90 -12.96 -8.32
N ARG A 129 27.81 -13.63 -7.60
CA ARG A 129 29.03 -14.23 -8.14
C ARG A 129 28.61 -15.34 -9.10
N ARG A 130 28.51 -15.03 -10.39
CA ARG A 130 28.37 -16.03 -11.45
C ARG A 130 29.63 -16.90 -11.47
N ARG A 131 29.59 -18.07 -10.85
CA ARG A 131 30.56 -19.14 -11.08
C ARG A 131 30.35 -19.64 -12.50
N PHE A 132 31.10 -19.09 -13.45
CA PHE A 132 31.28 -19.73 -14.75
C PHE A 132 32.17 -20.96 -14.52
N SER A 133 31.54 -22.12 -14.31
CA SER A 133 32.22 -23.41 -14.40
C SER A 133 32.64 -23.61 -15.85
N LYS A 134 33.92 -23.37 -16.15
CA LYS A 134 34.57 -23.83 -17.38
C LYS A 134 34.49 -25.35 -17.40
N GLN A 135 33.55 -25.93 -18.15
CA GLN A 135 33.71 -27.33 -18.54
C GLN A 135 34.73 -27.38 -19.69
N PRO A 136 35.77 -28.22 -19.59
CA PRO A 136 36.75 -28.38 -20.65
C PRO A 136 36.07 -29.03 -21.86
N GLY A 137 35.98 -28.28 -22.96
CA GLY A 137 35.55 -28.80 -24.23
C GLY A 137 36.53 -29.87 -24.71
N ASN A 138 36.06 -31.11 -24.76
CA ASN A 138 36.74 -32.18 -25.47
C ASN A 138 36.69 -31.88 -26.98
N PHE A 139 37.73 -31.22 -27.47
CA PHE A 139 38.05 -31.14 -28.89
C PHE A 139 38.44 -32.54 -29.39
N HIS A 140 37.48 -33.32 -29.85
CA HIS A 140 37.76 -34.39 -30.81
C HIS A 140 37.16 -33.97 -32.14
N GLY A 141 38.03 -33.38 -32.97
CA GLY A 141 37.72 -33.08 -34.35
C GLY A 141 37.44 -34.37 -35.10
N ASN A 142 36.28 -34.45 -35.74
CA ASN A 142 36.14 -35.29 -36.91
C ASN A 142 35.67 -34.42 -38.07
N ARG A 143 36.62 -34.19 -38.98
CA ARG A 143 36.43 -33.53 -40.28
C ARG A 143 35.53 -34.44 -41.12
N GLY A 144 34.25 -34.09 -41.23
CA GLY A 144 33.34 -34.63 -42.23
C GLY A 144 32.80 -33.49 -43.06
N MET A 145 33.45 -33.21 -44.19
CA MET A 145 33.01 -32.23 -45.18
C MET A 145 31.69 -32.70 -45.79
N THR A 146 30.59 -32.00 -45.52
CA THR A 146 29.40 -32.03 -46.38
C THR A 146 29.11 -30.61 -46.85
N ASN A 147 29.73 -30.27 -47.98
CA ASN A 147 29.31 -29.15 -48.81
C ASN A 147 27.91 -29.44 -49.34
N ILE A 148 26.89 -28.83 -48.72
CA ILE A 148 25.58 -28.71 -49.35
C ILE A 148 25.42 -27.23 -49.70
N VAL A 149 25.62 -26.97 -50.98
CA VAL A 149 25.54 -25.67 -51.65
C VAL A 149 24.18 -25.05 -51.36
N SER A 150 24.17 -23.85 -50.77
CA SER A 150 23.00 -22.98 -50.70
C SER A 150 23.05 -21.98 -51.85
N THR A 151 22.05 -21.98 -52.72
CA THR A 151 21.61 -20.90 -53.62
C THR A 151 20.21 -21.37 -54.04
N VAL A 152 19.05 -20.84 -53.68
CA VAL A 152 18.58 -19.49 -53.31
C VAL A 152 19.04 -18.44 -54.31
N GLU A 153 18.58 -18.57 -55.54
CA GLU A 153 17.84 -17.57 -56.33
C GLU A 153 17.41 -18.18 -57.68
#